data_AF-A0A1Q9CU02-F1
#
_entry.id   AF-A0A1Q9CU02-F1
#
_cell.length_a   1.000
_cell.length_b   1.000
_cell.length_c   1.000
_cell.angle_alpha   90.00
_cell.angle_beta   90.00
_cell.angle_gamma   90.00
#
_symmetry.space_group_name_H-M   'P 1'
#
loop_
_entity.id
_entity.type
_entity.pdbx_description
1 polymer ?
#
loop_
_entity_poly.entity_id
_entity_poly.type
_entity_poly.pdbx_seq_one_letter_code
_entity_poly.pdbx_strand_id
1 'polypeptide(L)'
;MLGFQVRSLQENMSPMAQLLDDGSDSFWSNPTWLKPSVPSAISEEDLLGVWADSLGNAVYVSAGTASQPKLEAVLAKPPRDDIHLSMRPDEGSGWICGNATLDLARSSSSMLHWVARDGRVSVWVRLDNVDQENVDQLFASFAAIGMLRVSRWRRQVAGELRRSRPVRRGIGHVASVREVQELSTAKAAPVLAVFTAPWCQPCRMLAPHLEDISEKFEGRFLKMVQVDVTDIPEAAREFRVDAVPYFLVLRDGHVVERLLGNEPKAVAEAAQRHAAAFEKMQAEQ
;
A
#
# COMPACT_ATOMS: atom_id res chain seq x y z
N MET A 1 -60.23 46.62 18.38
CA MET A 1 -59.22 46.78 17.31
C MET A 1 -57.88 47.04 17.99
N LEU A 2 -56.95 46.11 17.81
CA LEU A 2 -55.65 46.05 18.47
C LEU A 2 -54.71 47.13 17.93
N GLY A 3 -54.14 47.93 18.83
CA GLY A 3 -53.02 48.84 18.56
C GLY A 3 -51.71 48.23 19.06
N PHE A 4 -50.69 48.28 18.20
CA PHE A 4 -49.31 47.85 18.45
C PHE A 4 -48.64 48.72 19.52
N GLN A 5 -47.85 48.09 20.42
CA GLN A 5 -46.80 48.78 21.15
C GLN A 5 -45.60 47.85 21.37
N VAL A 6 -44.45 48.30 20.89
CA VAL A 6 -43.12 47.67 20.94
C VAL A 6 -42.64 47.64 22.40
N ARG A 7 -42.19 46.48 22.90
CA ARG A 7 -41.54 46.37 24.22
C ARG A 7 -40.03 46.19 24.06
N SER A 8 -39.30 47.17 24.60
CA SER A 8 -37.89 47.08 24.98
C SER A 8 -37.72 46.10 26.15
N LEU A 9 -36.68 45.27 26.12
CA LEU A 9 -36.23 44.47 27.25
C LEU A 9 -34.93 45.08 27.79
N GLN A 10 -35.06 45.86 28.86
CA GLN A 10 -33.99 46.23 29.77
C GLN A 10 -34.60 46.14 31.18
N GLU A 11 -34.05 45.25 32.01
CA GLU A 11 -34.26 45.04 33.47
C GLU A 11 -33.94 43.54 33.70
N ASN A 12 -32.95 43.12 34.49
CA ASN A 12 -32.61 43.53 35.85
C ASN A 12 -31.12 43.30 36.14
N MET A 13 -30.51 44.26 36.83
CA MET A 13 -29.19 44.17 37.44
C MET A 13 -29.29 44.28 38.98
N SER A 14 -28.55 43.40 39.66
CA SER A 14 -28.01 43.49 41.04
C SER A 14 -28.96 43.30 42.25
N PRO A 15 -28.46 42.97 43.47
CA PRO A 15 -27.05 42.91 43.92
C PRO A 15 -26.66 41.68 44.78
N MET A 16 -25.40 41.21 44.73
CA MET A 16 -24.69 40.64 45.89
C MET A 16 -23.18 40.65 45.65
N ALA A 17 -22.59 41.81 45.88
CA ALA A 17 -21.19 41.92 46.25
C ALA A 17 -21.09 41.66 47.75
N GLN A 18 -20.59 40.48 48.15
CA GLN A 18 -19.87 40.23 49.40
C GLN A 18 -19.59 38.73 49.52
N LEU A 19 -18.39 38.32 49.12
CA LEU A 19 -17.52 37.41 49.87
C LEU A 19 -16.19 37.33 49.12
N LEU A 20 -15.25 38.14 49.59
CA LEU A 20 -13.84 38.05 49.25
C LEU A 20 -13.23 36.83 49.96
N ASP A 21 -12.24 36.27 49.29
CA ASP A 21 -11.08 35.57 49.86
C ASP A 21 -11.26 34.08 50.23
N ASP A 22 -11.10 33.21 49.23
CA ASP A 22 -10.23 32.04 49.37
C ASP A 22 -9.58 31.77 48.00
N GLY A 23 -8.26 31.78 47.99
CA GLY A 23 -7.44 31.66 46.81
C GLY A 23 -7.53 30.26 46.19
N SER A 24 -7.94 30.21 44.92
CA SER A 24 -7.46 29.18 44.00
C SER A 24 -7.51 29.70 42.56
N ASP A 25 -6.39 30.30 42.16
CA ASP A 25 -6.06 30.62 40.77
C ASP A 25 -5.92 29.33 39.95
N SER A 26 -7.01 28.72 39.51
CA SER A 26 -6.92 27.61 38.54
C SER A 26 -8.20 27.28 37.77
N PHE A 27 -9.14 28.22 37.61
CA PHE A 27 -10.40 27.92 36.88
C PHE A 27 -10.53 28.61 35.51
N TRP A 28 -9.65 29.56 35.17
CA TRP A 28 -9.63 30.23 33.85
C TRP A 28 -8.41 29.90 32.99
N SER A 29 -7.60 28.92 33.38
CA SER A 29 -6.45 28.46 32.61
C SER A 29 -6.87 27.34 31.66
N ASN A 30 -7.26 27.75 30.44
CA ASN A 30 -7.23 26.97 29.20
C ASN A 30 -8.36 25.92 28.99
N PRO A 31 -9.46 26.28 28.29
CA PRO A 31 -10.39 25.29 27.77
C PRO A 31 -9.75 24.50 26.63
N THR A 32 -9.36 23.25 26.89
CA THR A 32 -8.79 22.29 25.91
C THR A 32 -9.75 21.88 24.78
N TRP A 33 -10.91 22.53 24.63
CA TRP A 33 -11.97 22.17 23.68
C TRP A 33 -12.10 23.12 22.47
N LEU A 34 -11.11 23.98 22.22
CA LEU A 34 -11.05 24.87 21.04
C LEU A 34 -9.75 24.79 20.23
N LYS A 35 -8.98 23.71 20.33
CA LYS A 35 -7.96 23.41 19.32
C LYS A 35 -8.58 22.42 18.32
N PRO A 36 -8.83 22.81 17.05
CA PRO A 36 -8.93 21.83 15.99
C PRO A 36 -7.69 20.96 16.12
N SER A 37 -7.87 19.66 16.32
CA SER A 37 -6.79 18.69 16.20
C SER A 37 -6.19 18.89 14.81
N VAL A 38 -5.02 19.54 14.73
CA VAL A 38 -4.24 19.61 13.50
C VAL A 38 -4.12 18.17 13.02
N PRO A 39 -4.54 17.83 11.78
CA PRO A 39 -4.36 16.48 11.27
C PRO A 39 -2.89 16.13 11.45
N SER A 40 -2.62 15.03 12.17
CA SER A 40 -1.28 14.45 12.24
C SER A 40 -0.73 14.39 10.81
N ALA A 41 0.44 15.00 10.59
CA ALA A 41 1.04 15.06 9.26
C ALA A 41 1.04 13.67 8.60
N ILE A 42 0.69 13.60 7.31
CA ILE A 42 0.76 12.36 6.53
C ILE A 42 2.24 11.99 6.38
N SER A 43 2.63 10.85 6.95
CA SER A 43 4.02 10.36 6.88
C SER A 43 4.35 9.75 5.52
N GLU A 44 5.62 9.45 5.26
CA GLU A 44 6.01 8.72 4.04
C GLU A 44 5.38 7.32 3.99
N GLU A 45 5.33 6.62 5.12
CA GLU A 45 4.69 5.31 5.26
C GLU A 45 3.19 5.35 4.94
N ASP A 46 2.52 6.44 5.32
CA ASP A 46 1.10 6.66 5.00
C ASP A 46 0.86 6.86 3.50
N LEU A 47 1.89 7.18 2.71
CA LEU A 47 1.77 7.32 1.25
C LEU A 47 2.12 6.03 0.51
N LEU A 48 3.04 5.23 1.04
CA LEU A 48 3.46 3.97 0.43
C LEU A 48 2.29 3.01 0.28
N GLY A 49 2.22 2.32 -0.86
CA GLY A 49 1.19 1.33 -1.09
C GLY A 49 0.50 1.40 -2.45
N VAL A 50 -0.64 0.74 -2.51
CA VAL A 50 -1.51 0.71 -3.69
C VAL A 50 -2.73 1.59 -3.43
N TRP A 51 -3.07 2.42 -4.40
CA TRP A 51 -4.20 3.34 -4.35
C TRP A 51 -5.06 3.23 -5.61
N ALA A 52 -6.30 3.68 -5.55
CA ALA A 52 -7.11 3.98 -6.72
C ALA A 52 -7.36 5.48 -6.80
N ASP A 53 -7.12 6.09 -7.96
CA ASP A 53 -7.53 7.48 -8.19
C ASP A 53 -9.05 7.62 -8.42
N SER A 54 -9.52 8.86 -8.41
CA SER A 54 -10.92 9.22 -8.65
C SER A 54 -11.43 8.88 -10.05
N LEU A 55 -10.55 8.45 -10.96
CA LEU A 55 -10.87 8.00 -12.32
C LEU A 55 -10.85 6.47 -12.44
N GLY A 56 -10.44 5.74 -11.41
CA GLY A 56 -10.35 4.28 -11.40
C GLY A 56 -9.06 3.70 -11.94
N ASN A 57 -8.01 4.51 -12.02
CA ASN A 57 -6.66 4.05 -12.32
C ASN A 57 -6.01 3.57 -11.03
N ALA A 58 -5.25 2.47 -11.11
CA ALA A 58 -4.38 2.07 -10.01
C ALA A 58 -3.20 3.04 -9.90
N VAL A 59 -2.84 3.42 -8.68
CA VAL A 59 -1.67 4.23 -8.38
C VAL A 59 -0.78 3.46 -7.42
N TYR A 60 0.48 3.26 -7.80
CA TYR A 60 1.45 2.57 -6.97
C TYR A 60 2.43 3.58 -6.43
N VAL A 61 2.53 3.68 -5.10
CA VAL A 61 3.47 4.57 -4.43
C VAL A 61 4.55 3.72 -3.79
N SER A 62 5.80 3.92 -4.22
CA SER A 62 6.97 3.17 -3.73
C SER A 62 8.11 4.11 -3.36
N ALA A 63 8.86 3.73 -2.32
CA ALA A 63 10.12 4.37 -2.01
C ALA A 63 11.12 4.07 -3.14
N GLY A 64 11.92 5.07 -3.48
CA GLY A 64 12.97 4.90 -4.47
C GLY A 64 14.11 4.00 -3.98
N THR A 65 14.99 3.62 -4.89
CA THR A 65 16.15 2.77 -4.57
C THR A 65 17.25 3.56 -3.85
N ALA A 66 18.24 2.87 -3.29
CA ALA A 66 19.40 3.51 -2.65
C ALA A 66 20.12 4.54 -3.56
N SER A 67 20.08 4.34 -4.89
CA SER A 67 20.63 5.28 -5.88
C SER A 67 19.73 6.47 -6.21
N GLN A 68 18.43 6.40 -5.91
CA GLN A 68 17.44 7.44 -6.16
C GLN A 68 16.44 7.46 -4.99
N PRO A 69 16.76 8.10 -3.86
CA PRO A 69 15.98 8.02 -2.62
C PRO A 69 14.71 8.90 -2.65
N LYS A 70 13.93 8.81 -3.74
CA LYS A 70 12.75 9.64 -3.97
C LYS A 70 11.50 8.77 -4.03
N LEU A 71 10.46 9.18 -3.31
CA LEU A 71 9.15 8.57 -3.40
C LEU A 71 8.58 8.77 -4.82
N GLU A 72 8.09 7.71 -5.45
CA GLU A 72 7.54 7.72 -6.80
C GLU A 72 6.12 7.15 -6.79
N ALA A 73 5.20 7.86 -7.45
CA ALA A 73 3.86 7.40 -7.75
C ALA A 73 3.75 7.02 -9.23
N VAL A 74 3.40 5.77 -9.52
CA VAL A 74 3.17 5.26 -10.86
C VAL A 74 1.66 5.08 -11.06
N LEU A 75 1.08 5.87 -11.94
CA LEU A 75 -0.33 5.84 -12.28
C LEU A 75 -0.55 4.95 -13.51
N ALA A 76 -1.13 3.77 -13.31
CA ALA A 76 -1.38 2.81 -14.37
C ALA A 76 -2.50 3.29 -15.29
N LYS A 77 -2.22 3.42 -16.60
CA LYS A 77 -3.19 4.00 -17.57
C LYS A 77 -3.44 3.15 -18.83
N PRO A 78 -3.74 1.85 -18.73
CA PRO A 78 -4.01 1.05 -19.92
C PRO A 78 -5.17 1.62 -20.76
N PRO A 79 -5.06 1.68 -22.11
CA PRO A 79 -3.99 1.13 -22.96
C PRO A 79 -2.81 2.08 -23.20
N ARG A 80 -2.76 3.23 -22.52
CA ARG A 80 -1.64 4.18 -22.59
C ARG A 80 -0.53 3.76 -21.63
N ASP A 81 0.65 4.32 -21.85
CA ASP A 81 1.79 4.16 -20.95
C ASP A 81 1.46 4.71 -19.56
N ASP A 82 2.07 4.07 -18.57
CA ASP A 82 1.99 4.48 -17.18
C ASP A 82 2.61 5.87 -17.00
N ILE A 83 2.03 6.64 -16.07
CA ILE A 83 2.55 7.98 -15.74
C ILE A 83 3.35 7.89 -14.45
N HIS A 84 4.62 8.27 -14.54
CA HIS A 84 5.54 8.34 -13.42
C HIS A 84 5.54 9.76 -12.82
N LEU A 85 5.14 9.86 -11.56
CA LEU A 85 5.02 11.12 -10.83
C LEU A 85 5.95 11.09 -9.63
N SER A 86 6.84 12.07 -9.57
CA SER A 86 7.78 12.17 -8.47
C SER A 86 7.11 12.83 -7.26
N MET A 87 7.28 12.25 -6.09
CA MET A 87 6.74 12.75 -4.82
C MET A 87 7.85 13.35 -3.95
N ARG A 88 7.53 14.42 -3.22
CA ARG A 88 8.47 15.08 -2.30
C ARG A 88 7.72 15.82 -1.19
N PRO A 89 8.33 16.00 -0.02
CA PRO A 89 7.75 16.84 1.02
C PRO A 89 7.62 18.30 0.56
N ASP A 90 6.62 18.98 1.13
CA ASP A 90 6.39 20.42 1.01
C ASP A 90 6.73 21.12 2.33
N GLU A 91 7.02 22.42 2.29
CA GLU A 91 7.54 23.20 3.43
C GLU A 91 6.59 23.25 4.64
N GLY A 92 5.30 22.91 4.47
CA GLY A 92 4.25 22.95 5.49
C GLY A 92 3.77 21.61 6.03
N SER A 93 4.63 20.57 6.05
CA SER A 93 4.28 19.18 6.44
C SER A 93 3.37 18.46 5.44
N GLY A 94 3.25 18.99 4.23
CA GLY A 94 2.48 18.41 3.13
C GLY A 94 3.35 17.62 2.15
N TRP A 95 2.73 17.19 1.06
CA TRP A 95 3.41 16.46 -0.01
C TRP A 95 3.07 17.07 -1.37
N ILE A 96 4.03 17.02 -2.28
CA ILE A 96 3.86 17.38 -3.68
C ILE A 96 4.05 16.11 -4.51
N CYS A 97 3.10 15.82 -5.41
CA CYS A 97 3.15 14.73 -6.37
C CYS A 97 3.01 15.30 -7.79
N GLY A 98 4.09 15.26 -8.57
CA GLY A 98 4.13 15.90 -9.88
C GLY A 98 3.82 17.40 -9.81
N ASN A 99 2.66 17.81 -10.31
CA ASN A 99 2.19 19.20 -10.31
C ASN A 99 1.06 19.47 -9.29
N ALA A 100 0.77 18.52 -8.39
CA ALA A 100 -0.28 18.63 -7.40
C ALA A 100 0.28 18.66 -5.98
N THR A 101 -0.40 19.38 -5.10
CA THR A 101 -0.09 19.47 -3.66
C THR A 101 -1.16 18.73 -2.86
N LEU A 102 -0.74 18.02 -1.82
CA LEU A 102 -1.64 17.30 -0.92
C LEU A 102 -2.38 18.29 -0.01
N ASP A 103 -3.70 18.23 -0.04
CA ASP A 103 -4.56 18.94 0.90
C ASP A 103 -4.65 18.14 2.20
N LEU A 104 -3.77 18.45 3.16
CA LEU A 104 -3.71 17.79 4.47
C LEU A 104 -5.01 17.89 5.26
N ALA A 105 -5.75 19.01 5.12
CA ALA A 105 -6.99 19.21 5.87
C ALA A 105 -8.10 18.24 5.44
N ARG A 106 -8.00 17.69 4.22
CA ARG A 106 -8.96 16.74 3.65
C ARG A 106 -8.40 15.33 3.55
N SER A 107 -7.13 15.12 3.85
CA SER A 107 -6.45 13.84 3.65
C SER A 107 -6.31 13.02 4.94
N SER A 108 -6.27 11.71 4.78
CA SER A 108 -5.98 10.71 5.81
C SER A 108 -5.05 9.63 5.24
N SER A 109 -4.57 8.72 6.09
CA SER A 109 -3.77 7.56 5.65
C SER A 109 -4.51 6.63 4.68
N SER A 110 -5.84 6.71 4.59
CA SER A 110 -6.67 5.90 3.68
C SER A 110 -7.24 6.68 2.49
N MET A 111 -7.16 8.00 2.49
CA MET A 111 -7.71 8.86 1.44
C MET A 111 -6.90 10.13 1.26
N LEU A 112 -6.31 10.33 0.09
CA LEU A 112 -5.47 11.49 -0.23
C LEU A 112 -6.17 12.43 -1.20
N HIS A 113 -6.12 13.72 -0.94
CA HIS A 113 -6.68 14.76 -1.81
C HIS A 113 -5.56 15.57 -2.45
N TRP A 114 -5.33 15.33 -3.74
CA TRP A 114 -4.32 16.04 -4.53
C TRP A 114 -4.94 17.20 -5.29
N VAL A 115 -4.47 18.41 -5.02
CA VAL A 115 -4.92 19.65 -5.68
C VAL A 115 -3.87 20.11 -6.67
N ALA A 116 -4.20 20.06 -7.96
CA ALA A 116 -3.34 20.56 -9.03
C ALA A 116 -3.33 22.09 -9.07
N ARG A 117 -2.29 22.66 -9.67
CA ARG A 117 -2.16 24.13 -9.83
C ARG A 117 -3.31 24.80 -10.59
N ASP A 118 -4.02 24.05 -11.43
CA ASP A 118 -5.19 24.51 -12.17
C ASP A 118 -6.51 24.36 -11.39
N GLY A 119 -6.44 23.95 -10.12
CA GLY A 119 -7.59 23.77 -9.23
C GLY A 119 -8.28 22.41 -9.37
N ARG A 120 -7.83 21.51 -10.26
CA ARG A 120 -8.38 20.16 -10.34
C ARG A 120 -8.01 19.35 -9.11
N VAL A 121 -8.92 18.49 -8.67
CA VAL A 121 -8.72 17.60 -7.52
C VAL A 121 -8.72 16.14 -7.98
N SER A 122 -7.68 15.41 -7.62
CA SER A 122 -7.61 13.94 -7.73
C SER A 122 -7.68 13.35 -6.33
N VAL A 123 -8.62 12.43 -6.10
CA VAL A 123 -8.77 11.76 -4.80
C VAL A 123 -8.23 10.35 -4.95
N TRP A 124 -7.28 9.97 -4.11
CA TRP A 124 -6.71 8.63 -4.08
C TRP A 124 -7.22 7.89 -2.86
N VAL A 125 -7.58 6.63 -3.03
CA VAL A 125 -8.14 5.77 -1.97
C VAL A 125 -7.23 4.56 -1.81
N ARG A 126 -6.81 4.29 -0.58
CA ARG A 126 -5.85 3.22 -0.26
C ARG A 126 -6.48 1.83 -0.47
N LEU A 127 -5.71 0.90 -1.03
CA LEU A 127 -6.14 -0.45 -1.41
C LEU A 127 -5.38 -1.59 -0.72
N ASP A 128 -4.24 -1.31 -0.09
CA ASP A 128 -3.34 -2.32 0.49
C ASP A 128 -3.76 -2.87 1.88
N ASN A 129 -4.93 -2.46 2.39
CA ASN A 129 -5.58 -2.99 3.60
C ASN A 129 -6.99 -3.54 3.33
N VAL A 130 -7.29 -3.90 2.09
CA VAL A 130 -8.62 -4.36 1.70
C VAL A 130 -8.63 -5.88 1.59
N ASP A 131 -8.86 -6.56 2.73
CA ASP A 131 -9.46 -7.89 2.70
C ASP A 131 -10.75 -7.80 1.87
N GLN A 132 -11.06 -8.84 1.09
CA GLN A 132 -12.14 -8.82 0.08
C GLN A 132 -13.52 -8.38 0.63
N GLU A 133 -13.73 -8.35 1.94
CA GLU A 133 -14.94 -7.86 2.61
C GLU A 133 -14.99 -6.32 2.80
N ASN A 134 -13.87 -5.61 2.82
CA ASN A 134 -13.82 -4.19 3.19
C ASN A 134 -14.01 -3.23 2.00
N VAL A 135 -13.95 -3.76 0.77
CA VAL A 135 -14.22 -2.98 -0.44
C VAL A 135 -15.67 -2.47 -0.41
N ASP A 136 -16.61 -3.28 0.07
CA ASP A 136 -18.04 -2.97 0.11
C ASP A 136 -18.41 -1.88 1.13
N GLN A 137 -17.69 -1.76 2.25
CA GLN A 137 -17.90 -0.68 3.23
C GLN A 137 -17.37 0.67 2.73
N LEU A 138 -16.18 0.71 2.11
CA LEU A 138 -15.66 1.91 1.44
C LEU A 138 -16.61 2.38 0.33
N PHE A 139 -17.31 1.47 -0.35
CA PHE A 139 -18.29 1.79 -1.38
C PHE A 139 -19.57 2.45 -0.85
N ALA A 140 -20.02 2.10 0.36
CA ALA A 140 -21.17 2.76 0.98
C ALA A 140 -20.89 4.27 1.19
N SER A 141 -19.64 4.63 1.51
CA SER A 141 -19.21 6.02 1.62
C SER A 141 -19.12 6.75 0.27
N PHE A 142 -18.77 6.09 -0.84
CA PHE A 142 -18.74 6.71 -2.18
C PHE A 142 -20.13 6.87 -2.81
N ALA A 143 -21.05 5.94 -2.56
CA ALA A 143 -22.45 6.06 -2.97
C ALA A 143 -23.13 7.29 -2.32
N ALA A 144 -22.74 7.61 -1.07
CA ALA A 144 -23.24 8.77 -0.35
C ALA A 144 -22.80 10.13 -0.94
N ILE A 145 -21.78 10.17 -1.81
CA ILE A 145 -21.25 11.42 -2.42
C ILE A 145 -21.61 11.52 -3.92
N GLY A 146 -22.53 10.68 -4.42
CA GLY A 146 -23.16 10.89 -5.74
C GLY A 146 -22.27 10.65 -6.97
N MET A 147 -21.21 9.84 -6.86
CA MET A 147 -20.41 9.45 -8.03
C MET A 147 -21.20 8.51 -8.97
N LEU A 148 -21.74 9.04 -10.06
CA LEU A 148 -22.61 8.37 -11.05
C LEU A 148 -21.96 7.27 -11.93
N ARG A 149 -20.76 6.76 -11.61
CA ARG A 149 -20.01 5.81 -12.50
C ARG A 149 -19.40 4.59 -11.80
N VAL A 150 -19.88 4.25 -10.61
CA VAL A 150 -19.37 3.17 -9.74
C VAL A 150 -19.30 1.80 -10.41
N SER A 151 -20.22 1.43 -11.30
CA SER A 151 -20.22 0.11 -11.97
C SER A 151 -19.11 -0.07 -13.00
N ARG A 152 -18.67 1.02 -13.66
CA ARG A 152 -17.52 1.01 -14.58
C ARG A 152 -16.21 0.97 -13.79
N TRP A 153 -16.14 1.74 -12.70
CA TRP A 153 -15.02 1.76 -11.77
C TRP A 153 -14.83 0.39 -11.08
N ARG A 154 -15.93 -0.27 -10.63
CA ARG A 154 -15.92 -1.64 -10.10
C ARG A 154 -15.25 -2.65 -11.03
N ARG A 155 -15.60 -2.63 -12.33
CA ARG A 155 -14.99 -3.54 -13.32
C ARG A 155 -13.53 -3.20 -13.63
N GLN A 156 -13.20 -1.91 -13.62
CA GLN A 156 -11.86 -1.44 -13.92
C GLN A 156 -10.89 -1.71 -12.77
N VAL A 157 -11.24 -1.38 -11.53
CA VAL A 157 -10.41 -1.61 -10.33
C VAL A 157 -10.36 -3.09 -9.95
N ALA A 158 -11.47 -3.83 -9.98
CA ALA A 158 -11.42 -5.28 -9.72
C ALA A 158 -10.78 -6.08 -10.86
N GLY A 159 -10.73 -5.52 -12.08
CA GLY A 159 -9.97 -6.05 -13.21
C GLY A 159 -8.49 -5.73 -13.08
N GLU A 160 -8.15 -4.52 -12.64
CA GLU A 160 -6.78 -4.07 -12.45
C GLU A 160 -6.13 -4.72 -11.23
N LEU A 161 -6.83 -4.84 -10.08
CA LEU A 161 -6.42 -5.62 -8.91
C LEU A 161 -6.23 -7.11 -9.23
N ARG A 162 -7.03 -7.66 -10.16
CA ARG A 162 -6.85 -9.02 -10.69
C ARG A 162 -5.74 -9.14 -11.73
N ARG A 163 -5.32 -8.05 -12.37
CA ARG A 163 -4.17 -8.00 -13.30
C ARG A 163 -2.86 -7.69 -12.57
N SER A 164 -2.92 -6.96 -11.47
CA SER A 164 -1.79 -6.61 -10.61
C SER A 164 -1.53 -7.64 -9.51
N ARG A 165 -2.48 -8.51 -9.18
CA ARG A 165 -2.19 -9.86 -8.67
C ARG A 165 -1.85 -10.76 -9.87
N PRO A 166 -0.58 -11.03 -10.14
CA PRO A 166 -0.25 -11.85 -11.27
C PRO A 166 -0.64 -13.29 -10.88
N VAL A 167 -1.72 -13.81 -11.45
CA VAL A 167 -1.87 -15.28 -11.54
C VAL A 167 -0.84 -15.72 -12.57
N ARG A 168 0.41 -15.84 -12.10
CA ARG A 168 1.54 -16.30 -12.89
C ARG A 168 1.35 -17.79 -13.12
N ARG A 169 1.25 -18.23 -14.37
CA ARG A 169 1.21 -19.66 -14.66
C ARG A 169 2.46 -20.31 -14.06
N GLY A 170 2.29 -21.48 -13.44
CA GLY A 170 3.38 -22.26 -12.85
C GLY A 170 3.96 -21.76 -11.50
N ILE A 171 3.70 -20.52 -11.08
CA ILE A 171 4.22 -19.98 -9.81
C ILE A 171 3.10 -19.97 -8.76
N GLY A 172 3.28 -20.75 -7.70
CA GLY A 172 2.34 -20.79 -6.59
C GLY A 172 2.37 -19.49 -5.77
N HIS A 173 1.26 -19.12 -5.15
CA HIS A 173 1.25 -18.07 -4.13
C HIS A 173 1.18 -18.72 -2.75
N VAL A 174 1.92 -18.17 -1.80
CA VAL A 174 1.85 -18.60 -0.39
C VAL A 174 1.15 -17.54 0.44
N ALA A 175 0.45 -17.97 1.48
CA ALA A 175 -0.26 -17.11 2.41
C ALA A 175 0.42 -16.98 3.78
N SER A 176 1.50 -17.73 4.03
CA SER A 176 2.24 -17.63 5.30
C SER A 176 3.70 -18.08 5.19
N VAL A 177 4.52 -17.66 6.16
CA VAL A 177 5.92 -18.12 6.33
C VAL A 177 5.99 -19.64 6.48
N ARG A 178 5.06 -20.20 7.26
CA ARG A 178 4.96 -21.64 7.51
C ARG A 178 4.76 -22.41 6.22
N GLU A 179 3.92 -21.93 5.33
CA GLU A 179 3.69 -22.57 4.03
C GLU A 179 4.97 -22.63 3.19
N VAL A 180 5.78 -21.55 3.16
CA VAL A 180 7.08 -21.56 2.47
C VAL A 180 8.00 -22.66 3.00
N GLN A 181 8.05 -22.83 4.32
CA GLN A 181 8.86 -23.85 4.98
C GLN A 181 8.34 -25.27 4.68
N GLU A 182 7.03 -25.49 4.82
CA GLU A 182 6.37 -26.78 4.56
C GLU A 182 6.54 -27.27 3.12
N LEU A 183 6.58 -26.33 2.16
CA LEU A 183 6.83 -26.67 0.75
C LEU A 183 8.26 -27.17 0.48
N SER A 184 9.20 -26.93 1.39
CA SER A 184 10.63 -27.23 1.21
C SER A 184 11.13 -28.41 2.06
N THR A 185 10.26 -29.31 2.52
CA THR A 185 10.63 -30.45 3.39
C THR A 185 11.66 -31.42 2.78
N ALA A 186 12.27 -32.28 3.61
CA ALA A 186 13.43 -33.14 3.32
C ALA A 186 13.31 -34.13 2.13
N LYS A 187 12.13 -34.23 1.51
CA LYS A 187 11.86 -35.08 0.33
C LYS A 187 11.18 -34.31 -0.80
N ALA A 188 10.89 -33.03 -0.60
CA ALA A 188 10.27 -32.18 -1.59
C ALA A 188 11.33 -31.66 -2.56
N ALA A 189 10.88 -31.35 -3.77
CA ALA A 189 11.68 -30.56 -4.70
C ALA A 189 12.10 -29.23 -4.03
N PRO A 190 13.32 -28.72 -4.28
CA PRO A 190 13.72 -27.40 -3.83
C PRO A 190 12.72 -26.32 -4.26
N VAL A 191 12.53 -25.34 -3.40
CA VAL A 191 11.58 -24.23 -3.59
C VAL A 191 12.36 -22.97 -3.91
N LEU A 192 12.09 -22.36 -5.06
CA LEU A 192 12.52 -21.01 -5.38
C LEU A 192 11.43 -20.03 -4.97
N ALA A 193 11.61 -19.36 -3.84
CA ALA A 193 10.71 -18.35 -3.31
C ALA A 193 11.09 -16.96 -3.84
N VAL A 194 10.13 -16.29 -4.48
CA VAL A 194 10.24 -14.95 -5.05
C VAL A 194 9.56 -13.96 -4.11
N PHE A 195 10.33 -13.15 -3.41
CA PHE A 195 9.82 -12.07 -2.57
C PHE A 195 9.58 -10.83 -3.44
N THR A 196 8.36 -10.32 -3.38
CA THR A 196 7.87 -9.24 -4.25
C THR A 196 6.88 -8.37 -3.49
N ALA A 197 6.48 -7.27 -4.11
CA ALA A 197 5.40 -6.42 -3.64
C ALA A 197 4.67 -5.80 -4.84
N PRO A 198 3.39 -5.41 -4.71
CA PRO A 198 2.62 -4.82 -5.81
C PRO A 198 3.16 -3.45 -6.21
N TRP A 199 3.77 -2.72 -5.26
CA TRP A 199 4.40 -1.42 -5.50
C TRP A 199 5.78 -1.51 -6.17
N CYS A 200 6.41 -2.68 -6.22
CA CYS A 200 7.76 -2.86 -6.74
C CYS A 200 7.81 -2.90 -8.29
N GLN A 201 8.20 -1.79 -8.92
CA GLN A 201 8.34 -1.71 -10.39
C GLN A 201 9.36 -2.72 -10.96
N PRO A 202 10.56 -2.92 -10.40
CA PRO A 202 11.48 -3.96 -10.89
C PRO A 202 10.89 -5.38 -10.83
N CYS A 203 10.06 -5.67 -9.82
CA CYS A 203 9.35 -6.94 -9.70
C CYS A 203 8.34 -7.12 -10.86
N ARG A 204 7.64 -6.05 -11.24
CA ARG A 204 6.71 -6.03 -12.39
C ARG A 204 7.41 -6.18 -13.74
N MET A 205 8.66 -5.72 -13.88
CA MET A 205 9.43 -5.94 -15.10
C MET A 205 9.98 -7.37 -15.20
N LEU A 206 10.33 -7.98 -14.06
CA LEU A 206 10.90 -9.32 -13.99
C LEU A 206 9.86 -10.44 -14.11
N ALA A 207 8.64 -10.14 -13.68
CA ALA A 207 7.39 -10.86 -13.89
C ALA A 207 7.33 -11.85 -15.09
N PRO A 208 7.34 -11.41 -16.36
CA PRO A 208 7.23 -12.32 -17.51
C PRO A 208 8.40 -13.29 -17.62
N HIS A 209 9.60 -12.88 -17.22
CA HIS A 209 10.75 -13.78 -17.24
C HIS A 209 10.66 -14.87 -16.17
N LEU A 210 10.07 -14.56 -15.01
CA LEU A 210 9.83 -15.57 -13.98
C LEU A 210 8.80 -16.59 -14.43
N GLU A 211 7.79 -16.18 -15.21
CA GLU A 211 6.84 -17.10 -15.85
C GLU A 211 7.56 -18.02 -16.84
N ASP A 212 8.38 -17.48 -17.74
CA ASP A 212 9.18 -18.29 -18.68
C ASP A 212 10.11 -19.28 -17.96
N ILE A 213 10.70 -18.87 -16.82
CA ILE A 213 11.52 -19.74 -15.99
C ILE A 213 10.64 -20.82 -15.37
N SER A 214 9.51 -20.44 -14.77
CA SER A 214 8.61 -21.36 -14.11
C SER A 214 8.08 -22.43 -15.06
N GLU A 215 7.69 -22.07 -16.27
CA GLU A 215 7.22 -23.02 -17.29
C GLU A 215 8.34 -24.00 -17.69
N LYS A 216 9.59 -23.55 -17.79
CA LYS A 216 10.74 -24.43 -18.07
C LYS A 216 11.03 -25.45 -16.98
N PHE A 217 10.60 -25.17 -15.75
CA PHE A 217 10.80 -26.04 -14.59
C PHE A 217 9.50 -26.67 -14.08
N GLU A 218 8.36 -26.41 -14.72
CA GLU A 218 7.08 -27.01 -14.37
C GLU A 218 7.17 -28.54 -14.52
N GLY A 219 6.92 -29.26 -13.43
CA GLY A 219 7.10 -30.71 -13.38
C GLY A 219 8.57 -31.18 -13.31
N ARG A 220 9.56 -30.28 -13.28
CA ARG A 220 11.00 -30.60 -13.22
C ARG A 220 11.61 -30.16 -11.89
N PHE A 221 11.51 -31.02 -10.88
CA PHE A 221 12.34 -31.03 -9.66
C PHE A 221 12.60 -29.68 -8.93
N LEU A 222 11.83 -28.63 -9.21
CA LEU A 222 11.92 -27.31 -8.61
C LEU A 222 10.51 -26.72 -8.56
N LYS A 223 10.12 -26.20 -7.41
CA LYS A 223 8.85 -25.49 -7.23
C LYS A 223 9.11 -23.99 -7.14
N MET A 224 8.37 -23.17 -7.87
CA MET A 224 8.42 -21.72 -7.74
C MET A 224 7.23 -21.21 -6.94
N VAL A 225 7.49 -20.31 -5.98
CA VAL A 225 6.43 -19.65 -5.21
C VAL A 225 6.69 -18.16 -5.07
N GLN A 226 5.62 -17.38 -4.95
CA GLN A 226 5.65 -15.94 -4.76
C GLN A 226 5.22 -15.60 -3.33
N VAL A 227 6.08 -14.85 -2.64
CA VAL A 227 5.87 -14.29 -1.31
C VAL A 227 5.65 -12.79 -1.47
N ASP A 228 4.43 -12.31 -1.25
CA ASP A 228 4.18 -10.87 -1.24
C ASP A 228 4.49 -10.33 0.16
N VAL A 229 5.48 -9.43 0.28
CA VAL A 229 5.87 -8.86 1.58
C VAL A 229 4.86 -7.85 2.11
N THR A 230 3.87 -7.47 1.30
CA THR A 230 2.72 -6.65 1.70
C THR A 230 1.66 -7.50 2.37
N ASP A 231 1.38 -8.69 1.80
CA ASP A 231 0.41 -9.65 2.37
C ASP A 231 1.02 -10.42 3.57
N ILE A 232 2.35 -10.63 3.60
CA ILE A 232 3.06 -11.38 4.66
C ILE A 232 4.31 -10.59 5.16
N PRO A 233 4.14 -9.46 5.89
CA PRO A 233 5.26 -8.63 6.32
C PRO A 233 6.28 -9.33 7.21
N GLU A 234 5.85 -10.31 8.01
CA GLU A 234 6.74 -11.12 8.84
C GLU A 234 7.69 -12.00 8.03
N ALA A 235 7.33 -12.39 6.80
CA ALA A 235 8.20 -13.18 5.95
C ALA A 235 9.49 -12.43 5.59
N ALA A 236 9.40 -11.12 5.35
CA ALA A 236 10.57 -10.29 5.10
C ALA A 236 11.53 -10.31 6.30
N ARG A 237 10.99 -10.22 7.52
CA ARG A 237 11.79 -10.25 8.76
C ARG A 237 12.42 -11.62 9.00
N GLU A 238 11.63 -12.69 8.93
CA GLU A 238 12.09 -14.04 9.26
C GLU A 238 13.15 -14.52 8.27
N PHE A 239 12.96 -14.23 6.98
CA PHE A 239 13.91 -14.59 5.96
C PHE A 239 15.02 -13.56 5.75
N ARG A 240 15.03 -12.43 6.50
CA ARG A 240 15.99 -11.32 6.36
C ARG A 240 16.08 -10.81 4.92
N VAL A 241 14.93 -10.39 4.40
CA VAL A 241 14.77 -9.78 3.08
C VAL A 241 14.57 -8.29 3.29
N ASP A 242 15.60 -7.51 2.96
CA ASP A 242 15.62 -6.06 3.22
C ASP A 242 15.14 -5.22 2.02
N ALA A 243 15.03 -5.85 0.85
CA ALA A 243 14.56 -5.22 -0.38
C ALA A 243 13.94 -6.27 -1.31
N VAL A 244 13.03 -5.84 -2.19
CA VAL A 244 12.45 -6.67 -3.26
C VAL A 244 12.80 -6.08 -4.64
N PRO A 245 12.95 -6.88 -5.70
CA PRO A 245 12.81 -8.34 -5.74
C PRO A 245 13.97 -9.07 -5.04
N TYR A 246 13.63 -10.16 -4.35
CA TYR A 246 14.59 -11.03 -3.67
C TYR A 246 14.23 -12.48 -3.91
N PHE A 247 15.23 -13.35 -4.05
CA PHE A 247 15.03 -14.77 -4.28
C PHE A 247 15.73 -15.61 -3.22
N LEU A 248 15.01 -16.62 -2.75
CA LEU A 248 15.55 -17.65 -1.89
C LEU A 248 15.37 -19.00 -2.55
N VAL A 249 16.41 -19.83 -2.49
CA VAL A 249 16.24 -21.26 -2.73
C VAL A 249 16.21 -21.96 -1.38
N LEU A 250 15.11 -22.67 -1.12
CA LEU A 250 14.94 -23.50 0.05
C LEU A 250 15.05 -24.98 -0.32
N ARG A 251 15.76 -25.73 0.52
CA ARG A 251 15.85 -27.19 0.46
C ARG A 251 15.92 -27.72 1.89
N ASP A 252 15.18 -28.79 2.15
CA ASP A 252 15.10 -29.45 3.45
C ASP A 252 14.74 -28.49 4.61
N GLY A 253 13.88 -27.49 4.34
CA GLY A 253 13.48 -26.47 5.31
C GLY A 253 14.49 -25.34 5.51
N HIS A 254 15.63 -25.38 4.81
CA HIS A 254 16.73 -24.43 4.98
C HIS A 254 16.96 -23.60 3.73
N VAL A 255 17.35 -22.34 3.93
CA VAL A 255 17.79 -21.47 2.83
C VAL A 255 19.19 -21.91 2.38
N VAL A 256 19.31 -22.40 1.16
CA VAL A 256 20.56 -22.88 0.56
C VAL A 256 21.18 -21.89 -0.42
N GLU A 257 20.39 -20.96 -0.96
CA GLU A 257 20.89 -19.88 -1.81
C GLU A 257 20.05 -18.61 -1.62
N ARG A 258 20.72 -17.46 -1.75
CA ARG A 258 20.13 -16.13 -1.65
C ARG A 258 20.57 -15.30 -2.84
N LEU A 259 19.63 -14.67 -3.53
CA LEU A 259 19.92 -13.78 -4.65
C LEU A 259 19.16 -12.48 -4.46
N LEU A 260 19.90 -11.37 -4.46
CA LEU A 260 19.34 -10.02 -4.46
C LEU A 260 19.39 -9.47 -5.89
N GLY A 261 18.37 -8.71 -6.26
CA GLY A 261 18.35 -7.95 -7.51
C GLY A 261 17.36 -8.51 -8.52
N ASN A 262 17.44 -8.01 -9.75
CA ASN A 262 16.39 -8.16 -10.75
C ASN A 262 16.88 -8.79 -12.06
N GLU A 263 18.00 -9.52 -12.05
CA GLU A 263 18.60 -10.15 -13.23
C GLU A 263 17.97 -11.52 -13.54
N PRO A 264 17.18 -11.68 -14.63
CA PRO A 264 16.49 -12.93 -14.92
C PRO A 264 17.44 -14.12 -15.13
N LYS A 265 18.61 -13.85 -15.73
CA LYS A 265 19.61 -14.88 -16.01
C LYS A 265 20.14 -15.51 -14.72
N ALA A 266 20.40 -14.71 -13.68
CA ALA A 266 20.88 -15.22 -12.41
C ALA A 266 19.85 -16.14 -11.73
N VAL A 267 18.56 -15.76 -11.79
CA VAL A 267 17.46 -16.56 -11.26
C VAL A 267 17.33 -17.89 -12.02
N ALA A 268 17.39 -17.86 -13.35
CA ALA A 268 17.33 -19.05 -14.19
C ALA A 268 18.50 -20.01 -13.94
N GLU A 269 19.72 -19.48 -13.77
CA GLU A 269 20.90 -20.29 -13.45
C GLU A 269 20.79 -20.95 -12.07
N ALA A 270 20.30 -20.23 -11.05
CA ALA A 270 20.06 -20.81 -9.74
C ALA A 270 18.99 -21.91 -9.79
N ALA A 271 17.87 -21.65 -10.47
CA ALA A 271 16.82 -22.65 -10.70
C ALA A 271 17.40 -23.93 -11.35
N GLN A 272 18.20 -23.77 -12.41
CA GLN A 272 18.84 -24.88 -13.12
C GLN A 272 19.81 -25.66 -12.22
N ARG A 273 20.68 -24.97 -11.45
CA ARG A 273 21.65 -25.62 -10.54
C ARG A 273 20.95 -26.48 -9.51
N HIS A 274 19.92 -25.94 -8.86
CA HIS A 274 19.22 -26.64 -7.78
C HIS A 274 18.31 -27.75 -8.29
N ALA A 275 17.63 -27.55 -9.42
CA ALA A 275 16.85 -28.61 -10.06
C ALA A 275 17.75 -29.79 -10.45
N ALA A 276 18.87 -29.54 -11.13
CA ALA A 276 19.82 -30.58 -11.55
C ALA A 276 20.46 -31.31 -10.36
N ALA A 277 20.81 -30.59 -9.30
CA ALA A 277 21.36 -31.19 -8.09
C ALA A 277 20.33 -32.12 -7.38
N PHE A 278 19.05 -31.74 -7.38
CA PHE A 278 18.00 -32.57 -6.80
C PHE A 278 17.70 -33.80 -7.67
N GLU A 279 17.63 -33.62 -8.99
CA GLU A 279 17.45 -34.71 -9.95
C GLU A 279 18.55 -35.78 -9.81
N LYS A 280 19.82 -35.36 -9.72
CA LYS A 280 20.93 -36.27 -9.49
C LYS A 280 20.80 -37.04 -8.17
N MET A 281 20.40 -36.37 -7.09
CA MET A 281 20.18 -37.00 -5.79
C MET A 281 19.04 -38.03 -5.83
N GLN A 282 17.97 -37.77 -6.57
CA GLN A 282 16.86 -38.73 -6.74
C GLN A 282 17.26 -39.93 -7.61
N ALA A 283 18.18 -39.76 -8.56
CA ALA A 283 18.66 -40.86 -9.41
C ALA A 283 19.67 -41.80 -8.69
N GLU A 284 20.27 -41.35 -7.59
CA GLU A 284 21.22 -42.13 -6.78
C GLU A 284 20.55 -42.90 -5.62
N GLN A 285 19.23 -42.74 -5.42
CA GLN A 285 18.41 -43.42 -4.42
C GLN A 285 17.63 -44.59 -5.02
#